data_AF-A0A356NXY6-F1
#
_entry.id   AF-A0A356NXY6-F1
#
_cell.length_a   1.000
_cell.length_b   1.000
_cell.length_c   1.000
_cell.angle_alpha   90.00
_cell.angle_beta   90.00
_cell.angle_gamma   90.00
#
_symmetry.space_group_name_H-M   'P 1'
#
loop_
_entity.id
_entity.type
_entity.pdbx_description
1 polymer ?
#
loop_
_entity_poly.entity_id
_entity_poly.type
_entity_poly.pdbx_seq_one_letter_code
_entity_poly.pdbx_strand_id
1 'polypeptide(L)' 'MTDHDLRLGVNIDHVATLRNARGGDNPDPVRAALAAQAAGADGITAHLREDRR' A
#
# COMPACT_ATOMS: atom_id res chain seq x y z
N MET A 1 2.86 -15.18 27.95
CA MET A 1 3.89 -14.86 26.94
C MET A 1 3.21 -13.94 25.95
N THR A 2 3.24 -12.63 26.20
CA THR A 2 2.70 -11.66 25.23
C THR A 2 3.74 -11.56 24.14
N ASP A 3 3.52 -12.30 23.06
CA ASP A 3 4.33 -12.17 21.86
C ASP A 3 4.05 -10.77 21.30
N HIS A 4 4.98 -9.84 21.53
CA HIS A 4 4.98 -8.59 20.77
C HIS A 4 5.70 -8.87 19.47
N ASP A 5 5.09 -9.72 18.64
CA ASP A 5 5.51 -9.90 17.27
C ASP A 5 5.47 -8.52 16.58
N LEU A 6 6.62 -8.16 16.01
CA LEU A 6 6.78 -6.96 15.21
C LEU A 6 5.85 -7.05 14.00
N ARG A 7 4.91 -6.11 13.90
CA ARG A 7 3.97 -6.04 12.77
C ARG A 7 4.55 -5.23 11.62
N LEU A 8 4.43 -5.77 10.40
CA LEU A 8 4.79 -5.10 9.16
C LEU A 8 3.57 -4.42 8.54
N GLY A 9 3.58 -3.09 8.50
CA GLY A 9 2.67 -2.29 7.68
C GLY A 9 3.31 -1.93 6.34
N VAL A 10 2.63 -2.20 5.23
CA VAL A 10 3.13 -1.82 3.88
C VAL A 10 2.44 -0.57 3.38
N ASN A 11 3.22 0.47 3.09
CA ASN A 11 2.72 1.70 2.48
C ASN A 11 2.59 1.56 0.95
N ILE A 12 1.44 1.92 0.39
CA ILE A 12 1.14 1.80 -1.05
C ILE A 12 1.13 3.13 -1.82
N ASP A 13 1.48 4.25 -1.18
CA ASP A 13 1.35 5.60 -1.76
C ASP A 13 2.22 5.76 -3.03
N HIS A 14 3.38 5.10 -3.08
CA HIS A 14 4.25 5.16 -4.25
C HIS A 14 3.76 4.32 -5.45
N VAL A 15 2.91 3.32 -5.23
CA VAL A 15 2.21 2.64 -6.33
C VAL A 15 1.27 3.63 -7.02
N ALA A 16 0.52 4.42 -6.22
CA ALA A 16 -0.35 5.47 -6.74
C ALA A 16 0.46 6.59 -7.43
N THR A 17 1.63 6.95 -6.90
CA THR A 17 2.54 7.92 -7.54
C THR A 17 2.92 7.47 -8.96
N LEU A 18 3.33 6.21 -9.13
CA LEU A 18 3.71 5.67 -10.44
C LEU A 18 2.51 5.59 -11.40
N ARG A 19 1.33 5.20 -10.90
CA ARG A 19 0.09 5.19 -11.66
C ARG A 19 -0.26 6.59 -12.17
N ASN A 20 -0.25 7.58 -11.28
CA ASN A 20 -0.61 8.96 -11.58
C ASN A 20 0.35 9.58 -12.60
N ALA A 21 1.65 9.27 -12.51
CA ALA A 21 2.64 9.69 -13.50
C ALA A 21 2.41 9.11 -14.90
N ARG A 22 1.76 7.93 -15.01
CA ARG A 22 1.43 7.26 -16.27
C ARG A 22 0.08 7.65 -16.86
N GLY A 23 -0.83 8.21 -16.04
CA GLY A 23 -2.16 8.64 -16.48
C GLY A 23 -3.12 7.50 -16.87
N GLY A 24 -2.93 6.29 -16.34
CA GLY A 24 -3.81 5.14 -16.56
C GLY A 24 -4.02 4.32 -15.28
N ASP A 25 -4.59 3.12 -15.38
CA ASP A 25 -4.98 2.32 -14.20
C ASP A 25 -3.86 1.43 -13.65
N ASN A 26 -2.68 1.38 -14.31
CA ASN A 26 -1.61 0.46 -13.96
C ASN A 26 -0.29 1.19 -13.59
N PRO A 27 0.31 0.90 -12.43
CA PRO A 27 -0.08 -0.12 -11.46
C PRO A 27 -1.30 0.27 -10.59
N ASP A 28 -2.10 -0.72 -10.21
CA ASP A 28 -3.23 -0.53 -9.29
C ASP A 28 -2.76 -0.64 -7.82
N PRO A 29 -2.88 0.43 -6.99
CA PRO A 29 -2.54 0.40 -5.58
C PRO A 29 -3.35 -0.61 -4.76
N VAL A 30 -4.61 -0.87 -5.15
CA VAL A 30 -5.46 -1.87 -4.46
C VAL A 30 -4.90 -3.27 -4.70
N ARG A 31 -4.56 -3.59 -5.95
CA ARG A 31 -3.90 -4.86 -6.27
C ARG A 31 -2.56 -5.02 -5.54
N ALA A 32 -1.79 -3.94 -5.37
CA ALA A 32 -0.54 -3.97 -4.60
C ALA A 32 -0.80 -4.24 -3.11
N ALA A 33 -1.83 -3.63 -2.51
CA ALA A 33 -2.23 -3.89 -1.13
C ALA A 33 -2.60 -5.36 -0.90
N LEU A 34 -3.43 -5.92 -1.78
CA LEU A 34 -3.83 -7.34 -1.73
C LEU A 34 -2.63 -8.27 -1.85
N ALA A 35 -1.69 -7.96 -2.75
CA ALA A 35 -0.45 -8.73 -2.91
C ALA A 35 0.42 -8.66 -1.66
N ALA A 36 0.54 -7.50 -1.02
CA ALA A 36 1.29 -7.34 0.22
C ALA A 36 0.67 -8.13 1.38
N GLN A 37 -0.65 -8.12 1.52
CA GLN A 37 -1.35 -8.94 2.52
C GLN A 37 -1.15 -10.44 2.25
N ALA A 38 -1.28 -10.88 0.99
CA ALA A 38 -1.03 -12.27 0.60
C ALA A 38 0.44 -12.71 0.85
N ALA A 39 1.37 -11.76 0.86
CA ALA A 39 2.79 -12.00 1.17
C ALA A 39 3.12 -11.95 2.68
N GLY A 40 2.13 -11.72 3.55
CA GLY A 40 2.32 -11.74 5.00
C GLY A 40 2.42 -10.38 5.67
N ALA A 41 2.04 -9.29 5.00
CA ALA A 41 1.90 -7.99 5.67
C ALA A 41 0.74 -8.01 6.68
N ASP A 42 0.99 -7.52 7.89
CA ASP A 42 -0.01 -7.41 8.96
C ASP A 42 -1.00 -6.26 8.72
N GLY A 43 -0.62 -5.27 7.91
CA GLY A 43 -1.45 -4.12 7.62
C GLY A 43 -1.01 -3.38 6.36
N ILE A 44 -1.91 -2.53 5.86
CA ILE A 44 -1.67 -1.66 4.72
C ILE A 44 -1.85 -0.22 5.17
N THR A 45 -0.91 0.63 4.78
CA THR A 45 -0.93 2.07 5.04
C THR A 45 -1.17 2.81 3.74
N ALA A 46 -2.15 3.70 3.73
CA ALA A 46 -2.42 4.62 2.63
C ALA A 46 -2.73 6.01 3.18
N HIS A 47 -2.15 7.04 2.58
CA HIS A 47 -2.41 8.42 2.97
C HIS A 47 -3.21 9.13 1.88
N LEU A 48 -4.50 9.33 2.13
CA LEU A 48 -5.30 10.18 1.27
C LEU A 48 -4.94 11.65 1.54
N ARG A 49 -4.30 12.27 0.56
CA ARG A 49 -3.89 13.68 0.64
C ARG A 49 -4.97 14.60 0.11
N GLU A 50 -5.00 15.83 0.62
CA GLU A 50 -5.92 16.89 0.17
C GLU A 50 -5.75 17.20 -1.33
N ASP A 51 -4.50 17.24 -1.80
CA ASP A 51 -4.13 17.43 -3.21
C ASP A 51 -4.39 16.20 -4.10
N ARG A 52 -4.91 15.09 -3.53
CA ARG A 52 -5.23 13.83 -4.22
C ARG A 52 -4.05 13.22 -5.00
N ARG A 53 -2.81 13.58 -4.64
CA ARG A 53 -1.62 13.02 -5.30
C ARG A 53 -1.33 11.57 -4.90
#